data_AF-A0A2H0Y9M4-F1
#
_entry.id   AF-A0A2H0Y9M4-F1
#
_cell.length_a   1.000
_cell.length_b   1.000
_cell.length_c   1.000
_cell.angle_alpha   90.00
_cell.angle_beta   90.00
_cell.angle_gamma   90.00
#
_symmetry.space_group_name_H-M   'P 1'
#
loop_
_entity.id
_entity.type
_entity.pdbx_description
1 polymer ?
#
loop_
_entity_poly.entity_id
_entity_poly.type
_entity_poly.pdbx_seq_one_letter_code
_entity_poly.pdbx_strand_id
1 'polypeptide(L)'
;MPEFYHDLITEKSFKILQKLKGKLNFILIGGWAVFVYAKNLKSKDIDIIVDYDQLETLRKEFEIFKNERLKKYEIKNEDIDIDIYLPHFSEIGIPVEDIISDYSRNIEGFSAPTPEVLLILKLYAFSSRQSSNKGKKDLIDIFSLLSIDMIDWKRYRDIIKKYNFQELNQGLIKMVSSQRAVPELNLSNHKIARLRKSILKSLERDKNA
;
A
#
# COMPACT_ATOMS: atom_id res chain seq x y z
N MET A 1 -24.12 14.75 1.35
CA MET A 1 -23.15 15.79 1.76
C MET A 1 -21.76 15.23 2.10
N PRO A 2 -21.59 14.16 2.90
CA PRO A 2 -20.26 13.64 3.26
C PRO A 2 -19.48 13.08 2.06
N GLU A 3 -20.18 12.41 1.14
CA GLU A 3 -19.62 11.77 -0.05
C GLU A 3 -19.04 12.81 -1.03
N PHE A 4 -19.76 13.90 -1.28
CA PHE A 4 -19.30 15.00 -2.14
C PHE A 4 -18.04 15.70 -1.59
N TYR A 5 -17.97 15.92 -0.27
CA TYR A 5 -16.79 16.51 0.36
C TYR A 5 -15.58 15.56 0.34
N HIS A 6 -15.82 14.26 0.53
CA HIS A 6 -14.79 13.23 0.39
C HIS A 6 -14.25 13.16 -1.05
N ASP A 7 -15.12 13.25 -2.06
CA ASP A 7 -14.72 13.26 -3.46
C ASP A 7 -13.86 14.49 -3.79
N LEU A 8 -14.25 15.68 -3.34
CA LEU A 8 -13.45 16.90 -3.51
C LEU A 8 -12.05 16.78 -2.88
N ILE A 9 -11.95 16.21 -1.67
CA ILE A 9 -10.66 16.01 -1.00
C ILE A 9 -9.79 15.01 -1.77
N THR A 10 -10.34 13.88 -2.19
CA THR A 10 -9.55 12.88 -2.93
C THR A 10 -9.13 13.39 -4.31
N GLU A 11 -9.94 14.22 -4.98
CA GLU A 11 -9.54 14.90 -6.21
C GLU A 11 -8.43 15.92 -5.99
N LYS A 12 -8.51 16.72 -4.91
CA LYS A 12 -7.44 17.65 -4.52
C LYS A 12 -6.15 16.90 -4.25
N SER A 13 -6.22 15.80 -3.49
CA SER A 13 -5.08 14.91 -3.24
C SER A 13 -4.47 14.38 -4.54
N PHE A 14 -5.30 13.90 -5.47
CA PHE A 14 -4.81 13.40 -6.76
C PHE A 14 -4.13 14.49 -7.60
N LYS A 15 -4.66 15.72 -7.59
CA LYS A 15 -4.02 16.87 -8.27
C LYS A 15 -2.66 17.21 -7.65
N ILE A 16 -2.52 17.14 -6.33
CA ILE A 16 -1.23 17.31 -5.64
C ILE A 16 -0.26 16.20 -6.07
N LEU A 17 -0.72 14.94 -6.04
CA LEU A 17 0.08 13.79 -6.47
C LEU A 17 0.58 13.94 -7.92
N GLN A 18 -0.27 14.41 -8.83
CA GLN A 18 0.12 14.70 -10.23
C GLN A 18 1.17 15.81 -10.34
N LYS A 19 1.04 16.88 -9.53
CA LYS A 19 2.04 17.96 -9.48
C LYS A 19 3.39 17.46 -8.96
N LEU A 20 3.39 16.65 -7.90
CA LEU A 20 4.61 16.04 -7.36
C LEU A 20 5.29 15.17 -8.41
N LYS A 21 4.52 14.36 -9.14
CA LYS A 21 5.04 13.48 -10.20
C LYS A 21 5.76 14.25 -11.32
N GLY A 22 5.34 15.48 -11.60
CA GLY A 22 6.01 16.34 -12.58
C GLY A 22 7.32 16.96 -12.11
N LYS A 23 7.63 16.88 -10.81
CA LYS A 23 8.78 17.56 -10.19
C LYS A 23 9.79 16.62 -9.54
N LEU A 24 9.35 15.42 -9.14
CA LEU A 24 10.09 14.53 -8.26
C LEU A 24 10.13 13.12 -8.82
N ASN A 25 11.26 12.46 -8.60
CA ASN A 25 11.39 11.03 -8.79
C ASN A 25 11.04 10.33 -7.48
N PHE A 26 9.86 9.69 -7.43
CA PHE A 26 9.42 8.97 -6.24
C PHE A 26 8.72 7.66 -6.60
N ILE A 27 8.63 6.78 -5.61
CA ILE A 27 7.84 5.55 -5.68
C ILE A 27 6.57 5.76 -4.86
N LEU A 28 5.42 5.68 -5.51
CA LEU A 28 4.10 5.79 -4.91
C LEU A 28 3.78 4.52 -4.13
N ILE A 29 3.44 4.65 -2.85
CA ILE A 29 2.99 3.53 -1.99
C ILE A 29 1.58 3.82 -1.43
N GLY A 30 1.15 3.04 -0.44
CA GLY A 30 -0.06 3.34 0.32
C GLY A 30 -1.35 3.23 -0.49
N GLY A 31 -2.35 4.05 -0.13
CA GLY A 31 -3.70 3.94 -0.71
C GLY A 31 -3.74 4.36 -2.19
N TRP A 32 -2.99 5.39 -2.58
CA TRP A 32 -2.91 5.81 -3.98
C TRP A 32 -2.22 4.77 -4.86
N ALA A 33 -1.20 4.08 -4.35
CA ALA A 33 -0.62 2.94 -5.06
C ALA A 33 -1.67 1.84 -5.29
N VAL A 34 -2.45 1.48 -4.26
CA VAL A 34 -3.52 0.48 -4.40
C VAL A 34 -4.56 0.94 -5.44
N PHE A 35 -4.92 2.22 -5.45
CA PHE A 35 -5.86 2.77 -6.42
C PHE A 35 -5.34 2.64 -7.87
N VAL A 36 -4.07 2.92 -8.14
CA VAL A 36 -3.54 2.81 -9.53
C VAL A 36 -3.55 1.37 -10.06
N TYR A 37 -3.53 0.37 -9.16
CA TYR A 37 -3.69 -1.04 -9.52
C TYR A 37 -5.16 -1.48 -9.62
N ALA A 38 -5.94 -1.23 -8.56
CA ALA A 38 -7.25 -1.86 -8.37
C ALA A 38 -8.44 -0.99 -8.80
N LYS A 39 -8.25 0.33 -8.97
CA LYS A 39 -9.28 1.28 -9.42
C LYS A 39 -10.56 1.33 -8.57
N ASN A 40 -10.47 0.89 -7.31
CA ASN A 40 -11.60 0.85 -6.39
C ASN A 40 -11.71 2.13 -5.55
N LEU A 41 -10.93 2.25 -4.48
CA LEU A 41 -11.03 3.38 -3.54
C LEU A 41 -9.88 4.36 -3.73
N LYS A 42 -10.23 5.64 -3.87
CA LYS A 42 -9.26 6.74 -3.84
C LYS A 42 -8.74 6.96 -2.42
N SER A 43 -7.53 7.49 -2.30
CA SER A 43 -6.95 7.87 -1.01
C SER A 43 -7.01 9.38 -0.80
N LYS A 44 -7.04 9.78 0.47
CA LYS A 44 -6.84 11.17 0.89
C LYS A 44 -5.35 11.47 1.04
N ASP A 45 -4.65 10.61 1.76
CA ASP A 45 -3.22 10.79 2.07
C ASP A 45 -2.35 10.28 0.92
N ILE A 46 -1.20 10.92 0.74
CA ILE A 46 -0.19 10.57 -0.27
C ILE A 46 1.00 9.95 0.44
N ASP A 47 1.33 8.71 0.10
CA ASP A 47 2.47 8.01 0.67
C ASP A 47 3.53 7.81 -0.43
N ILE A 48 4.74 8.32 -0.22
CA ILE A 48 5.82 8.25 -1.21
C ILE A 48 7.14 7.79 -0.58
N ILE A 49 7.91 7.04 -1.36
CA ILE A 49 9.32 6.75 -1.09
C ILE A 49 10.16 7.66 -1.96
N VAL A 50 11.16 8.31 -1.37
CA VAL A 50 12.13 9.17 -2.05
C VAL A 50 13.54 8.93 -1.52
N ASP A 51 14.57 9.38 -2.23
CA ASP A 51 15.92 9.46 -1.69
C ASP A 51 16.17 10.82 -0.99
N TYR A 52 17.37 11.00 -0.46
CA TYR A 52 17.73 12.25 0.24
C TYR A 52 17.79 13.47 -0.69
N ASP A 53 18.16 13.31 -1.96
CA ASP A 53 18.22 14.44 -2.91
C ASP A 53 16.82 14.97 -3.24
N GLN A 54 15.87 14.05 -3.41
CA GLN A 54 14.46 14.38 -3.60
C GLN A 54 13.83 14.96 -2.33
N LEU A 55 14.23 14.50 -1.14
CA LEU A 55 13.82 15.12 0.13
C LEU A 55 14.29 16.58 0.23
N GLU A 56 15.54 16.87 -0.12
CA GLU A 56 16.04 18.26 -0.13
C GLU A 56 15.34 19.13 -1.16
N THR A 57 14.90 18.54 -2.29
CA THR A 57 14.04 19.23 -3.26
C THR A 57 12.68 19.57 -2.65
N LEU A 58 12.06 18.62 -1.93
CA LEU A 58 10.80 18.87 -1.21
C LEU A 58 10.94 19.97 -0.15
N ARG A 59 12.07 20.04 0.56
CA ARG A 59 12.31 21.07 1.60
C ARG A 59 12.32 22.50 1.07
N LYS A 60 12.63 22.69 -0.22
CA LYS A 60 12.61 24.01 -0.85
C LYS A 60 11.19 24.52 -1.10
N GLU A 61 10.22 23.62 -1.23
CA GLU A 61 8.84 23.96 -1.57
C GLU A 61 7.87 23.80 -0.39
N PHE A 62 8.20 22.94 0.57
CA PHE A 62 7.30 22.55 1.66
C PHE A 62 7.99 22.56 3.02
N GLU A 63 7.21 22.87 4.04
CA GLU A 63 7.61 22.61 5.43
C GLU A 63 7.51 21.11 5.72
N ILE A 64 8.64 20.49 6.03
CA ILE A 64 8.75 19.05 6.29
C ILE A 64 9.05 18.79 7.76
N PHE A 65 8.22 17.96 8.39
CA PHE A 65 8.37 17.51 9.76
C PHE A 65 8.97 16.10 9.81
N LYS A 66 9.97 15.88 10.67
CA LYS A 66 10.50 14.54 10.92
C LYS A 66 9.72 13.87 12.04
N ASN A 67 9.21 12.67 11.79
CA ASN A 67 8.53 11.86 12.79
C ASN A 67 9.41 10.67 13.19
N GLU A 68 10.24 10.85 14.22
CA GLU A 68 11.18 9.83 14.70
C GLU A 68 10.49 8.55 15.18
N ARG A 69 9.29 8.69 15.77
CA ARG A 69 8.52 7.57 16.29
C ARG A 69 7.92 6.71 15.19
N LEU A 70 7.42 7.34 14.12
CA LEU A 70 6.84 6.64 12.97
C LEU A 70 7.85 6.40 11.84
N LYS A 71 9.12 6.78 12.03
CA LYS A 71 10.21 6.57 11.08
C LYS A 71 9.88 7.08 9.67
N LYS A 72 9.29 8.27 9.59
CA LYS A 72 8.93 8.93 8.33
C LYS A 72 9.05 10.44 8.45
N TYR A 73 9.03 11.12 7.31
CA TYR A 73 8.84 12.57 7.22
C TYR A 73 7.41 12.85 6.78
N GLU A 74 6.89 14.02 7.14
CA GLU A 74 5.50 14.39 6.91
C GLU A 74 5.44 15.83 6.40
N ILE A 75 4.64 16.07 5.35
CA ILE A 75 4.20 17.41 4.95
C ILE A 75 2.71 17.51 5.25
N LYS A 76 2.32 18.56 5.97
CA LYS A 76 0.92 18.88 6.24
C LYS A 76 0.48 20.00 5.31
N ASN A 77 -0.34 19.68 4.31
CA ASN A 77 -0.83 20.65 3.35
C ASN A 77 -2.36 20.79 3.44
N GLU A 78 -2.80 21.71 4.29
CA GLU A 78 -4.22 21.96 4.61
C GLU A 78 -4.92 20.65 5.04
N ASP A 79 -5.70 20.06 4.14
CA ASP A 79 -6.44 18.83 4.37
C ASP A 79 -5.67 17.58 3.93
N ILE A 80 -4.54 17.69 3.22
CA ILE A 80 -3.83 16.55 2.63
C ILE A 80 -2.51 16.33 3.37
N ASP A 81 -2.33 15.12 3.89
CA ASP A 81 -1.08 14.67 4.48
C ASP A 81 -0.24 13.94 3.41
N ILE A 82 1.05 14.28 3.34
CA ILE A 82 2.03 13.59 2.51
C ILE A 82 3.06 12.92 3.42
N ASP A 83 3.03 11.59 3.45
CA ASP A 83 3.97 10.74 4.16
C ASP A 83 5.15 10.39 3.27
N ILE A 84 6.36 10.68 3.74
CA ILE A 84 7.60 10.53 3.00
C ILE A 84 8.48 9.51 3.71
N TYR A 85 8.82 8.45 2.98
CA TYR A 85 9.63 7.33 3.44
C TYR A 85 10.99 7.35 2.76
N LEU A 86 12.05 7.05 3.52
CA LEU A 86 13.45 7.17 3.07
C LEU A 86 14.24 5.89 3.30
N PRO A 87 15.23 5.60 2.44
CA PRO A 87 16.30 4.63 2.72
C PRO A 87 16.94 4.85 4.09
N HIS A 88 17.28 3.76 4.77
CA HIS A 88 18.03 3.68 6.03
C HIS A 88 17.35 4.33 7.24
N PHE A 89 16.17 4.93 7.04
CA PHE A 89 15.41 5.58 8.10
C PHE A 89 14.05 4.94 8.30
N SER A 90 13.34 4.60 7.22
CA SER A 90 11.95 4.17 7.28
C SER A 90 11.76 2.67 7.49
N GLU A 91 10.83 2.33 8.38
CA GLU A 91 10.47 0.95 8.73
C GLU A 91 9.03 0.64 8.28
N ILE A 92 8.88 0.08 7.07
CA ILE A 92 7.57 -0.22 6.47
C ILE A 92 7.35 -1.72 6.19
N GLY A 93 8.17 -2.56 6.80
CA GLY A 93 8.17 -4.02 6.60
C GLY A 93 9.33 -4.43 5.70
N ILE A 94 9.37 -3.97 4.44
CA ILE A 94 10.47 -4.26 3.52
C ILE A 94 11.46 -3.07 3.53
N PRO A 95 12.79 -3.31 3.50
CA PRO A 95 13.77 -2.24 3.34
C PRO A 95 13.46 -1.37 2.13
N VAL A 96 13.50 -0.05 2.32
CA VAL A 96 13.13 0.90 1.27
C VAL A 96 14.07 0.79 0.06
N GLU A 97 15.33 0.45 0.30
CA GLU A 97 16.38 0.22 -0.70
C GLU A 97 15.99 -0.92 -1.65
N ASP A 98 15.46 -2.00 -1.10
CA ASP A 98 15.04 -3.16 -1.88
C ASP A 98 13.79 -2.82 -2.71
N ILE A 99 12.90 -1.97 -2.18
CA ILE A 99 11.74 -1.48 -2.94
C ILE A 99 12.19 -0.62 -4.12
N ILE A 100 13.17 0.26 -3.90
CA ILE A 100 13.73 1.13 -4.93
C ILE A 100 14.40 0.31 -6.04
N SER A 101 15.26 -0.64 -5.66
CA SER A 101 16.11 -1.39 -6.60
C SER A 101 15.39 -2.54 -7.31
N ASP A 102 14.60 -3.35 -6.59
CA ASP A 102 14.20 -4.68 -7.09
C ASP A 102 12.67 -4.82 -7.27
N TYR A 103 11.88 -4.01 -6.58
CA TYR A 103 10.44 -4.23 -6.47
C TYR A 103 9.56 -3.09 -6.95
N SER A 104 10.12 -2.09 -7.63
CA SER A 104 9.35 -1.02 -8.25
C SER A 104 9.06 -1.31 -9.73
N ARG A 105 7.94 -0.81 -10.22
CA ARG A 105 7.57 -0.86 -11.64
C ARG A 105 6.76 0.36 -12.04
N ASN A 106 6.77 0.69 -13.33
CA ASN A 106 5.89 1.74 -13.84
C ASN A 106 4.46 1.19 -14.05
N ILE A 107 3.47 1.90 -13.54
CA ILE A 107 2.04 1.66 -13.77
C ILE A 107 1.33 3.00 -13.95
N GLU A 108 0.70 3.20 -15.10
CA GLU A 108 0.02 4.46 -15.47
C GLU A 108 0.90 5.71 -15.28
N GLY A 109 2.19 5.55 -15.60
CA GLY A 109 3.20 6.57 -15.45
C GLY A 109 3.63 6.86 -14.01
N PHE A 110 3.11 6.16 -13.00
CA PHE A 110 3.65 6.20 -11.64
C PHE A 110 4.66 5.08 -11.46
N SER A 111 5.78 5.35 -10.79
CA SER A 111 6.59 4.27 -10.20
C SER A 111 5.89 3.82 -8.92
N ALA A 112 5.64 2.52 -8.77
CA ALA A 112 4.99 1.95 -7.59
C ALA A 112 5.55 0.55 -7.30
N PRO A 113 5.48 0.04 -6.05
CA PRO A 113 5.85 -1.33 -5.77
C PRO A 113 5.01 -2.31 -6.58
N THR A 114 5.60 -3.46 -6.89
CA THR A 114 4.89 -4.62 -7.43
C THR A 114 3.71 -5.01 -6.52
N PRO A 115 2.62 -5.62 -7.06
CA PRO A 115 1.45 -6.00 -6.27
C PRO A 115 1.77 -6.83 -5.03
N GLU A 116 2.76 -7.73 -5.13
CA GLU A 116 3.18 -8.61 -4.04
C GLU A 116 3.79 -7.80 -2.89
N VAL A 117 4.69 -6.88 -3.22
CA VAL A 117 5.30 -5.99 -2.23
C VAL A 117 4.25 -5.06 -1.64
N LEU A 118 3.39 -4.46 -2.47
CA LEU A 118 2.34 -3.57 -1.97
C LEU A 118 1.37 -4.30 -1.03
N LEU A 119 1.04 -5.56 -1.31
CA LEU A 119 0.27 -6.42 -0.41
C LEU A 119 1.01 -6.65 0.92
N ILE A 120 2.31 -6.95 0.88
CA ILE A 120 3.12 -7.15 2.10
C ILE A 120 3.20 -5.87 2.94
N LEU A 121 3.41 -4.71 2.32
CA LEU A 121 3.41 -3.42 3.02
C LEU A 121 2.06 -3.17 3.73
N LYS A 122 0.95 -3.52 3.07
CA LYS A 122 -0.39 -3.41 3.65
C LYS A 122 -0.63 -4.40 4.79
N LEU A 123 -0.15 -5.65 4.66
CA LEU A 123 -0.22 -6.64 5.74
C LEU A 123 0.59 -6.22 6.97
N TYR A 124 1.78 -5.65 6.74
CA TYR A 124 2.64 -5.12 7.80
C TYR A 124 1.98 -3.92 8.52
N ALA A 125 1.40 -2.98 7.77
CA ALA A 125 0.65 -1.87 8.36
C ALA A 125 -0.58 -2.37 9.15
N PHE A 126 -1.31 -3.34 8.59
CA PHE A 126 -2.50 -3.92 9.23
C PHE A 126 -2.17 -4.63 10.55
N SER A 127 -1.07 -5.39 10.60
CA SER A 127 -0.70 -6.19 11.79
C SER A 127 -0.52 -5.33 13.04
N SER A 128 -0.06 -4.08 12.88
CA SER A 128 0.11 -3.11 13.97
C SER A 128 -1.14 -2.28 14.28
N ARG A 129 -2.22 -2.38 13.47
CA ARG A 129 -3.36 -1.43 13.49
C ARG A 129 -4.75 -2.08 13.55
N GLN A 130 -4.84 -3.39 13.78
CA GLN A 130 -6.05 -4.21 13.57
C GLN A 130 -7.35 -3.66 14.20
N SER A 131 -7.27 -2.97 15.34
CA SER A 131 -8.45 -2.47 16.07
C SER A 131 -8.82 -1.01 15.76
N SER A 132 -8.27 -0.42 14.71
CA SER A 132 -8.45 1.01 14.39
C SER A 132 -9.16 1.25 13.05
N ASN A 133 -9.67 2.47 12.84
CA ASN A 133 -10.18 2.91 11.54
C ASN A 133 -9.14 2.75 10.42
N LYS A 134 -7.84 2.93 10.74
CA LYS A 134 -6.74 2.68 9.80
C LYS A 134 -6.64 1.19 9.43
N GLY A 135 -6.80 0.29 10.41
CA GLY A 135 -6.87 -1.16 10.17
C GLY A 135 -8.04 -1.56 9.25
N LYS A 136 -9.19 -0.90 9.36
CA LYS A 136 -10.32 -1.11 8.43
C LYS A 136 -9.96 -0.71 7.00
N LYS A 137 -9.30 0.44 6.81
CA LYS A 137 -8.82 0.89 5.48
C LYS A 137 -7.79 -0.09 4.90
N ASP A 138 -6.82 -0.52 5.72
CA ASP A 138 -5.81 -1.49 5.29
C ASP A 138 -6.44 -2.83 4.87
N LEU A 139 -7.47 -3.32 5.58
CA LEU A 139 -8.22 -4.51 5.17
C LEU A 139 -8.88 -4.32 3.79
N ILE A 140 -9.51 -3.18 3.54
CA ILE A 140 -10.15 -2.91 2.25
C ILE A 140 -9.09 -2.83 1.13
N ASP A 141 -7.96 -2.20 1.40
CA ASP A 141 -6.84 -2.12 0.45
C ASP A 141 -6.26 -3.51 0.13
N ILE A 142 -6.08 -4.36 1.16
CA ILE A 142 -5.66 -5.76 1.00
C ILE A 142 -6.65 -6.50 0.10
N PHE A 143 -7.95 -6.45 0.41
CA PHE A 143 -8.94 -7.15 -0.41
C PHE A 143 -9.07 -6.55 -1.82
N SER A 144 -8.76 -5.27 -2.02
CA SER A 144 -8.68 -4.65 -3.34
C SER A 144 -7.55 -5.26 -4.16
N LEU A 145 -6.35 -5.41 -3.57
CA LEU A 145 -5.20 -6.05 -4.22
C LEU A 145 -5.42 -7.55 -4.44
N LEU A 146 -6.07 -8.23 -3.50
CA LEU A 146 -6.38 -9.65 -3.67
C LEU A 146 -7.38 -9.89 -4.80
N SER A 147 -8.25 -8.91 -5.08
CA SER A 147 -9.27 -9.01 -6.11
C SER A 147 -8.75 -8.77 -7.53
N ILE A 148 -7.51 -8.28 -7.69
CA ILE A 148 -6.87 -8.15 -9.00
C ILE A 148 -6.05 -9.42 -9.31
N ASP A 149 -6.11 -9.88 -10.57
CA ASP A 149 -5.35 -11.04 -11.04
C ASP A 149 -3.94 -10.61 -11.48
N MET A 150 -3.20 -9.96 -10.58
CA MET A 150 -1.87 -9.40 -10.85
C MET A 150 -0.80 -9.86 -9.85
N ILE A 151 -1.18 -10.64 -8.84
CA ILE A 151 -0.26 -11.15 -7.82
C ILE A 151 0.38 -12.45 -8.32
N ASP A 152 1.69 -12.41 -8.55
CA ASP A 152 2.56 -13.57 -8.65
C ASP A 152 2.80 -14.16 -7.26
N TRP A 153 2.02 -15.19 -6.95
CA TRP A 153 2.09 -15.88 -5.67
C TRP A 153 3.43 -16.58 -5.42
N LYS A 154 4.18 -16.96 -6.46
CA LYS A 154 5.52 -17.52 -6.30
C LYS A 154 6.47 -16.42 -5.82
N ARG A 155 6.48 -15.27 -6.49
CA ARG A 155 7.27 -14.10 -6.07
C ARG A 155 6.89 -13.64 -4.67
N TYR A 156 5.59 -13.58 -4.35
CA TYR A 156 5.11 -13.27 -3.00
C TYR A 156 5.75 -14.22 -1.96
N ARG A 157 5.71 -15.54 -2.20
CA ARG A 157 6.31 -16.53 -1.28
C ARG A 157 7.82 -16.36 -1.15
N ASP A 158 8.52 -16.08 -2.24
CA ASP A 158 9.96 -15.87 -2.22
C ASP A 158 10.32 -14.65 -1.36
N ILE A 159 9.54 -13.56 -1.44
CA ILE A 159 9.69 -12.39 -0.57
C ILE A 159 9.38 -12.75 0.89
N ILE A 160 8.29 -13.48 1.16
CA ILE A 160 7.95 -13.95 2.52
C ILE A 160 9.10 -14.76 3.14
N LYS A 161 9.76 -15.63 2.35
CA LYS A 161 10.93 -16.38 2.80
C LYS A 161 12.15 -15.47 3.00
N LYS A 162 12.46 -14.60 2.04
CA LYS A 162 13.62 -13.68 2.07
C LYS A 162 13.65 -12.83 3.34
N TYR A 163 12.50 -12.29 3.76
CA TYR A 163 12.40 -11.40 4.93
C TYR A 163 11.85 -12.07 6.18
N ASN A 164 11.70 -13.40 6.20
CA ASN A 164 11.19 -14.15 7.35
C ASN A 164 9.81 -13.65 7.85
N PHE A 165 8.86 -13.50 6.93
CA PHE A 165 7.50 -13.00 7.17
C PHE A 165 6.44 -14.09 7.30
N GLN A 166 6.78 -15.23 7.89
CA GLN A 166 5.87 -16.36 8.04
C GLN A 166 4.65 -15.99 8.89
N GLU A 167 4.82 -15.17 9.93
CA GLU A 167 3.70 -14.67 10.75
C GLU A 167 2.75 -13.76 9.96
N LEU A 168 3.28 -12.87 9.10
CA LEU A 168 2.45 -12.05 8.22
C LEU A 168 1.67 -12.91 7.22
N ASN A 169 2.31 -13.94 6.65
CA ASN A 169 1.64 -14.87 5.75
C ASN A 169 0.53 -15.67 6.46
N GLN A 170 0.76 -16.11 7.70
CA GLN A 170 -0.29 -16.73 8.52
C GLN A 170 -1.42 -15.74 8.82
N GLY A 171 -1.09 -14.46 9.06
CA GLY A 171 -2.06 -13.38 9.21
C GLY A 171 -2.95 -13.20 7.98
N LEU A 172 -2.36 -13.21 6.77
CA LEU A 172 -3.10 -13.18 5.52
C LEU A 172 -4.05 -14.37 5.39
N ILE A 173 -3.56 -15.59 5.65
CA ILE A 173 -4.37 -16.82 5.58
C ILE A 173 -5.57 -16.72 6.53
N LYS A 174 -5.34 -16.30 7.77
CA LYS A 174 -6.40 -16.13 8.78
C LYS A 174 -7.42 -15.09 8.34
N MET A 175 -6.97 -13.94 7.85
CA MET A 175 -7.82 -12.85 7.36
C MET A 175 -8.70 -13.31 6.18
N VAL A 176 -8.10 -13.93 5.17
CA VAL A 176 -8.80 -14.42 3.97
C VAL A 176 -9.80 -15.54 4.32
N SER A 177 -9.47 -16.37 5.31
CA SER A 177 -10.33 -17.46 5.77
C SER A 177 -11.53 -16.98 6.57
N SER A 178 -11.36 -15.93 7.39
CA SER A 178 -12.42 -15.43 8.28
C SER A 178 -13.33 -14.39 7.64
N GLN A 179 -12.83 -13.61 6.67
CA GLN A 179 -13.61 -12.52 6.09
C GLN A 179 -14.85 -13.04 5.37
N ARG A 180 -16.02 -12.47 5.66
CA ARG A 180 -17.29 -12.87 5.03
C ARG A 180 -17.70 -11.96 3.88
N ALA A 181 -17.52 -10.66 4.02
CA ALA A 181 -17.89 -9.68 3.00
C ALA A 181 -16.98 -8.46 3.12
N VAL A 182 -16.78 -7.73 2.03
CA VAL A 182 -16.18 -6.39 2.04
C VAL A 182 -17.13 -5.48 1.25
N PRO A 183 -18.15 -4.92 1.93
CA PRO A 183 -19.19 -4.13 1.28
C PRO A 183 -18.64 -2.94 0.49
N GLU A 184 -17.57 -2.31 0.98
CA GLU A 184 -16.90 -1.17 0.35
C GLU A 184 -16.34 -1.52 -1.05
N LEU A 185 -16.15 -2.80 -1.35
CA LEU A 185 -15.69 -3.31 -2.64
C LEU A 185 -16.77 -4.07 -3.41
N ASN A 186 -18.03 -4.02 -2.96
CA ASN A 186 -19.12 -4.85 -3.49
C ASN A 186 -18.78 -6.35 -3.51
N LEU A 187 -17.98 -6.80 -2.54
CA LEU A 187 -17.60 -8.20 -2.36
C LEU A 187 -18.57 -8.88 -1.39
N SER A 188 -19.60 -9.50 -1.96
CA SER A 188 -20.56 -10.33 -1.23
C SER A 188 -19.92 -11.64 -0.72
N ASN A 189 -20.63 -12.35 0.16
CA ASN A 189 -20.17 -13.63 0.70
C ASN A 189 -19.81 -14.66 -0.39
N HIS A 190 -20.59 -14.72 -1.47
CA HIS A 190 -20.28 -15.60 -2.60
C HIS A 190 -18.97 -15.19 -3.31
N LYS A 191 -18.76 -13.89 -3.55
CA LYS A 191 -17.54 -13.39 -4.19
C LYS A 191 -16.31 -13.64 -3.30
N ILE A 192 -16.42 -13.40 -2.00
CA ILE A 192 -15.35 -13.67 -1.04
C ILE A 192 -15.05 -15.17 -0.95
N ALA A 193 -16.05 -16.04 -0.95
CA ALA A 193 -15.83 -17.49 -0.93
C ALA A 193 -15.03 -17.97 -2.16
N ARG A 194 -15.35 -17.45 -3.35
CA ARG A 194 -14.59 -17.74 -4.58
C ARG A 194 -13.16 -17.21 -4.50
N LEU A 195 -13.00 -15.96 -4.05
CA LEU A 195 -11.70 -15.32 -3.89
C LEU A 195 -10.80 -16.08 -2.90
N ARG A 196 -11.35 -16.43 -1.73
CA ARG A 196 -10.70 -17.25 -0.70
C ARG A 196 -10.19 -18.56 -1.27
N LYS A 197 -11.03 -19.30 -2.00
CA LYS A 197 -10.64 -20.58 -2.61
C LYS A 197 -9.46 -20.41 -3.58
N SER A 198 -9.45 -19.36 -4.38
CA SER A 198 -8.36 -19.07 -5.32
C SER A 198 -7.05 -18.75 -4.60
N ILE A 199 -7.10 -17.86 -3.60
CA ILE A 199 -5.93 -17.41 -2.85
C ILE A 199 -5.33 -18.55 -2.03
N LEU A 200 -6.15 -19.28 -1.27
CA LEU A 200 -5.65 -20.38 -0.43
C LEU A 200 -5.00 -21.48 -1.27
N LYS A 201 -5.60 -21.83 -2.42
CA LYS A 201 -4.97 -22.76 -3.37
C LYS A 201 -3.62 -22.24 -3.89
N SER A 202 -3.53 -20.94 -4.15
CA SER A 202 -2.29 -20.31 -4.64
C SER A 202 -1.21 -20.27 -3.57
N LEU A 203 -1.58 -20.14 -2.29
CA LEU A 203 -0.67 -20.17 -1.15
C LEU A 203 -0.22 -21.59 -0.77
N GLU A 204 -1.03 -22.62 -1.03
CA GLU A 204 -0.73 -24.03 -0.69
C GLU A 204 0.14 -24.76 -1.73
N ARG A 205 0.13 -24.31 -2.99
CA ARG A 205 0.67 -25.05 -4.16
C ARG A 205 2.14 -25.50 -4.09
N ASP A 206 2.97 -24.96 -3.19
CA ASP A 206 4.39 -25.31 -3.06
C ASP A 206 4.79 -25.89 -1.69
N LYS A 207 3.85 -26.38 -0.86
CA LYS A 207 4.24 -27.25 0.29
C LYS A 207 4.90 -28.57 -0.15
N ASN A 208 4.84 -28.89 -1.44
CA ASN A 208 5.28 -30.15 -2.05
C ASN A 208 6.36 -29.95 -3.14
N ALA A 209 7.05 -28.80 -3.17
CA ALA A 209 8.14 -28.49 -4.11
C ALA A 209 9.47 -28.31 -3.38
#